data_AF-A0A7H4GIK0-F1
#
_entry.id   AF-A0A7H4GIK0-F1
#
_cell.length_a   1.000
_cell.length_b   1.000
_cell.length_c   1.000
_cell.angle_alpha   90.00
_cell.angle_beta   90.00
_cell.angle_gamma   90.00
#
_symmetry.space_group_name_H-M   'P 1'
#
loop_
_entity.id
_entity.type
_entity.pdbx_description
1 polymer ?
#
loop_
_entity_poly.entity_id
_entity_poly.type
_entity_poly.pdbx_seq_one_letter_code
_entity_poly.pdbx_strand_id
1 'polypeptide(L)'
;MNADARPEQMEAIRQIGQRIREQVRQADLETAGDLAVERHQQVVALFSDLDGDGDMLAAGIRELLDEDRELIGLLTELRSRLEQELGSARRGARSARAYMEVADRR
;
A
#
# COMPACT_ATOMS: atom_id res chain seq x y z
N MET A 1 -7.39 -6.08 33.20
CA MET A 1 -7.10 -5.91 31.76
C MET A 1 -6.54 -4.52 31.59
N ASN A 2 -5.33 -4.41 31.02
CA ASN A 2 -4.50 -3.20 31.08
C ASN A 2 -4.91 -2.18 30.02
N ALA A 3 -5.45 -1.04 30.45
CA ALA A 3 -5.67 0.11 29.58
C ALA A 3 -4.37 0.65 28.92
N ASP A 4 -3.21 0.29 29.47
CA ASP A 4 -1.87 0.69 28.99
C ASP A 4 -1.44 0.05 27.67
N ALA A 5 -2.04 -1.06 27.22
CA ALA A 5 -1.60 -1.78 26.01
C ALA A 5 -2.15 -1.20 24.69
N ARG A 6 -3.24 -0.42 24.74
CA ARG A 6 -3.92 0.10 23.54
C ARG A 6 -3.11 1.14 22.76
N PRO A 7 -2.43 2.11 23.40
CA PRO A 7 -1.56 3.04 22.69
C PRO A 7 -0.39 2.34 21.98
N GLU A 8 0.19 1.32 22.61
CA GLU A 8 1.28 0.53 22.04
C GLU A 8 0.83 -0.26 20.81
N GLN A 9 -0.36 -0.88 20.87
CA GLN A 9 -0.97 -1.57 19.72
C GLN A 9 -1.28 -0.61 18.57
N MET A 10 -1.78 0.59 18.86
CA MET A 10 -2.06 1.61 17.85
C MET A 10 -0.76 2.07 17.17
N GLU A 11 0.31 2.25 17.95
CA GLU A 11 1.64 2.58 17.42
C GLU A 11 2.21 1.46 16.55
N ALA A 12 2.05 0.19 16.93
CA ALA A 12 2.47 -0.94 16.10
C ALA A 12 1.76 -0.95 14.74
N ILE A 13 0.45 -0.72 14.72
CA ILE A 13 -0.34 -0.63 13.47
C ILE A 13 0.12 0.54 12.61
N ARG A 14 0.46 1.67 13.24
CA ARG A 14 1.00 2.86 12.57
C ARG A 14 2.34 2.56 11.89
N GLN A 15 3.24 1.89 12.59
CA GLN A 15 4.55 1.50 12.05
C GLN A 15 4.42 0.56 10.85
N ILE A 16 3.48 -0.38 10.88
CA ILE A 16 3.20 -1.24 9.71
C ILE A 16 2.69 -0.39 8.54
N GLY A 17 1.79 0.57 8.80
CA GLY A 17 1.33 1.53 7.78
C GLY A 17 2.47 2.30 7.12
N GLN A 18 3.43 2.80 7.90
CA GLN A 18 4.62 3.48 7.39
C GLN A 18 5.47 2.55 6.51
N ARG A 19 5.66 1.30 6.93
CA ARG A 19 6.42 0.30 6.15
C ARG A 19 5.73 -0.03 4.83
N ILE A 20 4.40 -0.19 4.82
CA ILE A 20 3.62 -0.39 3.59
C ILE A 20 3.87 0.77 2.61
N ARG A 21 3.78 2.02 3.09
CA ARG A 21 4.03 3.21 2.24
C ARG A 21 5.44 3.20 1.66
N GLU A 22 6.45 2.80 2.43
CA GLU A 22 7.81 2.65 1.94
C GLU A 22 7.93 1.59 0.84
N GLN A 23 7.34 0.41 1.04
CA GLN A 23 7.34 -0.65 0.02
C GLN A 23 6.62 -0.21 -1.27
N VAL A 24 5.50 0.51 -1.15
CA VAL A 24 4.78 1.06 -2.32
C VAL A 24 5.63 2.09 -3.07
N ARG A 25 6.38 2.95 -2.37
CA ARG A 25 7.30 3.91 -3.01
C ARG A 25 8.42 3.20 -3.78
N GLN A 26 8.84 2.02 -3.30
CA GLN A 26 9.84 1.16 -3.94
C GLN A 26 9.24 0.24 -5.02
N ALA A 27 7.93 0.32 -5.26
CA ALA A 27 7.18 -0.58 -6.15
C ALA A 27 7.23 -2.07 -5.76
N ASP A 28 7.59 -2.40 -4.52
CA ASP A 28 7.51 -3.74 -3.97
C ASP A 28 6.10 -4.01 -3.45
N LEU A 29 5.19 -4.38 -4.37
CA LEU A 29 3.79 -4.64 -4.05
C LEU A 29 3.55 -5.98 -3.35
N GLU A 30 4.49 -6.92 -3.44
CA GLU A 30 4.39 -8.23 -2.79
C GLU A 30 4.59 -8.06 -1.28
N THR A 31 5.71 -7.47 -0.88
CA THR A 31 5.99 -7.17 0.54
C THR A 31 4.96 -6.19 1.11
N ALA A 32 4.52 -5.20 0.33
CA ALA A 32 3.46 -4.29 0.75
C ALA A 32 2.14 -5.03 1.03
N GLY A 33 1.81 -6.05 0.24
CA GLY A 33 0.62 -6.89 0.41
C GLY A 33 0.67 -7.71 1.69
N ASP A 34 1.79 -8.37 1.98
CA ASP A 34 1.97 -9.16 3.20
C ASP A 34 1.83 -8.29 4.46
N LEU A 35 2.43 -7.11 4.45
CA LEU A 35 2.31 -6.13 5.54
C LEU A 35 0.88 -5.61 5.70
N ALA A 36 0.13 -5.44 4.61
CA ALA A 36 -1.26 -5.02 4.68
C ALA A 36 -2.15 -6.07 5.35
N VAL A 37 -1.90 -7.36 5.11
CA VAL A 37 -2.59 -8.47 5.80
C VAL A 37 -2.27 -8.44 7.29
N GLU A 38 -0.99 -8.27 7.66
CA GLU A 38 -0.55 -8.16 9.07
C GLU A 38 -1.24 -6.97 9.77
N ARG A 39 -1.22 -5.78 9.15
CA ARG A 39 -1.87 -4.57 9.68
C ARG A 39 -3.37 -4.80 9.87
N HIS A 40 -4.03 -5.44 8.91
CA HIS A 40 -5.46 -5.71 8.99
C HIS A 40 -5.82 -6.60 10.20
N GLN A 41 -5.04 -7.66 10.44
CA GLN A 41 -5.25 -8.56 11.58
C GLN A 41 -5.13 -7.81 12.92
N GLN A 42 -4.15 -6.91 13.05
CA GLN A 42 -3.96 -6.11 14.26
C GLN A 42 -5.08 -5.08 14.46
N VAL A 43 -5.55 -4.44 13.38
CA VAL A 43 -6.70 -3.53 13.44
C VAL A 43 -7.95 -4.29 13.89
N VAL A 44 -8.23 -5.48 13.34
CA VAL A 44 -9.38 -6.29 13.77
C VAL A 44 -9.28 -6.67 15.25
N ALA A 45 -8.08 -6.98 15.74
CA ALA A 45 -7.85 -7.29 17.15
C ALA A 45 -8.21 -6.10 18.07
N LEU A 46 -7.91 -4.86 17.67
CA LEU A 46 -8.29 -3.66 18.43
C LEU A 46 -9.81 -3.53 18.63
N PHE A 47 -10.60 -3.89 17.62
CA PHE A 47 -12.07 -3.83 17.69
C PHE A 47 -12.70 -5.04 18.41
N SER A 48 -11.92 -6.09 18.65
CA SER A 48 -12.41 -7.30 19.34
C SER A 48 -12.43 -7.11 20.87
N ASP A 49 -11.74 -6.08 21.39
CA ASP A 49 -11.50 -5.83 22.81
C ASP A 49 -12.15 -4.52 23.30
N LEU A 50 -13.38 -4.24 22.82
CA LEU A 50 -14.10 -2.95 22.95
C LEU A 50 -14.61 -2.60 24.38
N ASP A 51 -14.09 -3.23 25.42
CA ASP A 51 -14.39 -2.85 26.80
C ASP A 51 -13.48 -1.68 27.23
N GLY A 52 -14.01 -0.46 27.05
CA GLY A 52 -13.51 0.76 27.70
C GLY A 52 -12.76 1.74 26.78
N ASP A 53 -13.19 2.99 26.82
CA ASP A 53 -12.53 4.18 26.28
C ASP A 53 -12.60 4.40 24.75
N GLY A 54 -13.82 4.65 24.27
CA GLY A 54 -14.12 4.90 22.86
C GLY A 54 -13.54 6.19 22.27
N ASP A 55 -13.20 7.19 23.09
CA ASP A 55 -12.70 8.48 22.59
C ASP A 55 -11.24 8.39 22.12
N MET A 56 -10.37 7.71 22.88
CA MET A 56 -8.98 7.46 22.46
C MET A 56 -8.91 6.54 21.24
N LEU A 57 -9.77 5.51 21.20
CA LEU A 57 -9.86 4.63 20.03
C LEU A 57 -10.34 5.41 18.79
N ALA A 58 -11.32 6.30 18.93
CA ALA A 58 -11.81 7.13 17.83
C ALA A 58 -10.72 8.08 17.28
N ALA A 59 -9.89 8.66 18.14
CA ALA A 59 -8.76 9.49 17.71
C ALA A 59 -7.74 8.66 16.92
N GLY A 60 -7.33 7.50 17.44
CA GLY A 60 -6.39 6.60 16.73
C GLY A 60 -6.94 6.11 15.39
N ILE A 61 -8.24 5.78 15.31
CA ILE A 61 -8.87 5.38 14.04
C ILE A 61 -8.83 6.51 13.01
N ARG A 62 -9.09 7.77 13.42
CA ARG A 62 -9.02 8.91 12.49
C ARG A 62 -7.62 9.06 11.89
N GLU A 63 -6.59 8.94 12.71
CA GLU A 63 -5.20 8.97 12.24
C GLU A 63 -4.90 7.82 11.27
N LEU A 64 -5.36 6.59 11.56
CA LEU A 64 -5.19 5.45 10.65
C LEU A 64 -5.90 5.68 9.31
N LEU A 65 -7.08 6.30 9.31
CA LEU A 65 -7.82 6.63 8.09
C LEU A 65 -7.12 7.72 7.25
N ASP A 66 -6.53 8.72 7.91
CA ASP A 66 -5.75 9.75 7.21
C ASP A 66 -4.48 9.16 6.59
N GLU A 67 -3.82 8.24 7.29
CA GLU A 67 -2.70 7.47 6.73
C GLU A 67 -3.08 6.59 5.53
N ASP A 68 -4.27 5.97 5.57
CA ASP A 68 -4.77 5.15 4.47
C ASP A 68 -5.11 6.00 3.25
N ARG A 69 -5.55 7.25 3.43
CA ARG A 69 -5.71 8.21 2.32
C ARG A 69 -4.39 8.51 1.63
N GLU A 70 -3.31 8.72 2.39
CA GLU A 70 -1.98 8.92 1.81
C GLU A 70 -1.53 7.69 1.01
N LEU A 71 -1.72 6.49 1.57
CA LEU A 71 -1.39 5.24 0.90
C LEU A 71 -2.16 5.05 -0.42
N ILE A 72 -3.46 5.36 -0.45
CA ILE A 72 -4.27 5.33 -1.68
C ILE A 72 -3.72 6.31 -2.73
N GLY A 73 -3.26 7.49 -2.31
CA GLY A 73 -2.58 8.45 -3.18
C GLY A 73 -1.32 7.85 -3.82
N LEU A 74 -0.44 7.27 -2.99
CA LEU A 74 0.79 6.62 -3.46
C LEU A 74 0.51 5.47 -4.43
N LEU A 75 -0.48 4.62 -4.13
CA LEU A 75 -0.88 3.52 -5.00
C LEU A 75 -1.43 4.03 -6.34
N THR A 76 -2.18 5.14 -6.32
CA THR A 76 -2.71 5.76 -7.55
C THR A 76 -1.59 6.32 -8.42
N GLU A 77 -0.59 6.96 -7.82
CA GLU A 77 0.60 7.44 -8.52
C GLU A 77 1.41 6.29 -9.11
N LEU A 78 1.66 5.23 -8.32
CA LEU A 78 2.36 4.04 -8.79
C LEU A 78 1.64 3.39 -9.97
N ARG A 79 0.30 3.24 -9.89
CA ARG A 79 -0.51 2.73 -11.00
C ARG A 79 -0.32 3.57 -12.27
N SER A 80 -0.37 4.89 -12.15
CA SER A 80 -0.18 5.80 -13.29
C SER A 80 1.20 5.63 -13.93
N ARG A 81 2.26 5.46 -13.13
CA ARG A 81 3.62 5.21 -13.63
C ARG A 81 3.69 3.87 -14.37
N LEU A 82 3.16 2.79 -13.79
CA LEU A 82 3.14 1.46 -14.41
C LEU A 82 2.35 1.45 -15.73
N GLU A 83 1.23 2.17 -15.81
CA GLU A 83 0.45 2.32 -17.04
C GLU A 83 1.25 3.02 -18.15
N GLN A 84 2.00 4.07 -17.80
CA GLN A 84 2.87 4.80 -18.73
C GLN A 84 4.02 3.92 -19.24
N GLU A 85 4.69 3.20 -18.35
CA GLU A 85 5.78 2.28 -18.67
C GLU A 85 5.28 1.14 -19.58
N LEU A 86 4.14 0.54 -19.26
CA LEU A 86 3.51 -0.49 -20.08
C LEU A 86 3.15 0.05 -21.47
N GLY A 87 2.62 1.27 -21.56
CA GLY A 87 2.34 1.94 -22.83
C GLY A 87 3.60 2.12 -23.68
N SER A 88 4.71 2.52 -23.06
CA SER A 88 6.02 2.68 -23.72
C SER A 88 6.60 1.35 -24.17
N ALA A 89 6.56 0.31 -23.32
CA ALA A 89 7.01 -1.04 -23.67
C ALA A 89 6.22 -1.62 -24.85
N ARG A 90 4.88 -1.45 -24.87
CA ARG A 90 4.03 -1.89 -25.99
C ARG A 90 4.36 -1.16 -27.28
N ARG A 91 4.65 0.14 -27.23
CA ARG A 91 5.10 0.91 -28.42
C ARG A 91 6.46 0.40 -28.91
N GLY A 92 7.43 0.23 -28.02
CA GLY A 92 8.76 -0.30 -28.35
C GLY A 92 8.68 -1.68 -29.01
N ALA A 93 7.87 -2.59 -28.46
CA ALA A 93 7.67 -3.93 -29.02
C ALA A 93 7.06 -3.90 -30.43
N ARG A 94 6.12 -2.98 -30.70
CA ARG A 94 5.55 -2.79 -32.06
C ARG A 94 6.60 -2.26 -33.03
N SER A 95 7.38 -1.26 -32.63
CA SER A 95 8.44 -0.71 -33.47
C SER A 95 9.51 -1.77 -33.79
N ALA A 96 9.94 -2.56 -32.80
CA ALA A 96 10.90 -3.64 -33.02
C ALA A 96 10.40 -4.67 -34.04
N ARG A 97 9.12 -5.07 -33.97
CA ARG A 97 8.51 -5.96 -34.98
C ARG A 97 8.50 -5.36 -36.37
N ALA A 98 8.12 -4.08 -36.50
CA ALA A 98 8.15 -3.39 -37.79
C ALA A 98 9.57 -3.32 -38.39
N TYR A 99 10.60 -3.11 -37.57
CA TYR A 99 11.98 -3.16 -38.04
C TYR A 99 12.40 -4.56 -38.52
N MET A 100 12.05 -5.62 -37.80
CA MET A 100 12.33 -7.00 -38.22
C MET A 100 11.63 -7.35 -39.53
N GLU A 101 10.35 -6.99 -39.70
CA GLU A 101 9.60 -7.23 -40.94
C GLU A 101 10.21 -6.51 -42.16
N VAL A 102 10.81 -5.32 -41.97
CA VAL A 102 11.52 -4.61 -43.03
C VAL A 102 12.87 -5.27 -43.33
N ALA A 103 13.56 -5.77 -42.30
CA ALA A 103 14.84 -6.46 -42.46
C ALA A 103 14.69 -7.80 -43.20
N ASP A 104 13.64 -8.58 -42.90
CA ASP A 104 13.37 -9.87 -43.54
C ASP A 104 12.92 -9.77 -45.01
N ARG A 105 12.52 -8.57 -45.47
CA ARG A 105 12.08 -8.31 -46.85
C ARG A 105 13.21 -7.82 -47.78
N ARG A 106 14.44 -7.69 -47.29
CA ARG A 106 15.62 -7.29 -48.07
C ARG A 106 16.52 -8.49 -48.34
#